data_AF-A0A7Y9UK98-F1
#
_entry.id   AF-A0A7Y9UK98-F1
#
_cell.length_a   1.000
_cell.length_b   1.000
_cell.length_c   1.000
_cell.angle_alpha   90.00
_cell.angle_beta   90.00
_cell.angle_gamma   90.00
#
_symmetry.space_group_name_H-M   'P 1'
#
loop_
_entity.id
_entity.type
_entity.pdbx_description
1 polymer ?
#
loop_
_entity_poly.entity_id
_entity_poly.type
_entity_poly.pdbx_seq_one_letter_code
_entity_poly.pdbx_strand_id
1 'polypeptide(L)' 'MSTVANLLARKQALMERLENGAGSNEREEIERLLAQIETALNLLESGNAAPREE' A
#
# COMPACT_ATOMS: atom_id res chain seq x y z
N MET A 1 11.74 4.43 11.91
CA MET A 1 11.40 3.77 10.63
C MET A 1 10.27 4.54 9.97
N SER A 2 10.31 4.79 8.66
CA SER A 2 9.29 5.58 7.97
C SER A 2 8.01 4.77 7.75
N THR A 3 6.85 5.38 8.01
CA THR A 3 5.53 4.80 7.76
C THR A 3 5.36 4.38 6.29
N VAL A 4 5.90 5.19 5.37
CA VAL A 4 5.93 4.92 3.93
C VAL A 4 6.75 3.67 3.62
N ALA A 5 7.90 3.49 4.25
CA ALA A 5 8.74 2.32 4.04
C ALA A 5 8.06 1.02 4.52
N ASN A 6 7.30 1.08 5.62
CA ASN A 6 6.54 -0.08 6.10
C ASN A 6 5.40 -0.45 5.14
N LEU A 7 4.67 0.55 4.63
CA LEU A 7 3.61 0.37 3.63
C LEU A 7 4.16 -0.24 2.33
N LEU A 8 5.30 0.24 1.84
CA LEU A 8 5.96 -0.30 0.64
C LEU A 8 6.48 -1.72 0.84
N ALA A 9 7.02 -2.04 2.02
CA ALA A 9 7.45 -3.41 2.34
C ALA A 9 6.26 -4.38 2.36
N ARG A 10 5.12 -3.95 2.94
CA ARG A 10 3.87 -4.72 2.92
C ARG A 10 3.34 -4.94 1.51
N LYS A 11 3.36 -3.90 0.66
CA LYS A 11 2.96 -3.97 -0.75
C LYS A 11 3.77 -5.03 -1.52
N GLN A 12 5.09 -5.05 -1.34
CA GLN A 12 5.96 -6.04 -1.99
C GLN A 12 5.68 -7.47 -1.52
N ALA A 13 5.55 -7.71 -0.21
CA ALA A 13 5.24 -9.04 0.31
C ALA A 13 3.89 -9.59 -0.19
N LEU A 14 2.92 -8.71 -0.37
CA LEU A 14 1.60 -9.04 -0.94
C LEU A 14 1.69 -9.39 -2.43
N MET A 15 2.46 -8.64 -3.21
CA MET A 15 2.70 -8.98 -4.62
C MET A 15 3.45 -10.30 -4.79
N GLU A 16 4.46 -10.57 -3.95
CA GLU A 16 5.22 -11.81 -4.00
C GLU A 16 4.33 -13.04 -3.69
N ARG A 17 3.36 -12.91 -2.78
CA ARG A 17 2.32 -13.94 -2.56
C ARG A 17 1.43 -14.13 -3.79
N LEU A 18 1.09 -13.04 -4.45
CA LEU A 18 0.23 -13.05 -5.64
C LEU A 18 0.93 -13.69 -6.84
N GLU A 19 2.25 -13.49 -6.98
CA GLU A 19 3.12 -14.15 -7.96
C GLU A 19 3.36 -15.63 -7.63
N ASN A 20 3.47 -16.00 -6.36
CA ASN A 20 3.62 -17.40 -5.91
C ASN A 20 2.36 -18.27 -6.10
N GLY A 21 1.29 -17.73 -6.72
CA GLY A 21 0.09 -18.50 -7.04
C GLY A 21 -0.98 -18.45 -5.94
N ALA A 22 -1.16 -17.28 -5.31
CA ALA A 22 -2.32 -17.03 -4.46
C ALA A 22 -3.62 -17.42 -5.19
N GLY A 23 -4.47 -18.21 -4.52
CA GLY A 23 -5.76 -18.64 -5.08
C GLY A 23 -6.68 -17.43 -5.34
N SER A 24 -7.70 -17.58 -6.21
CA SER A 24 -8.61 -16.48 -6.58
C SER A 24 -9.16 -15.67 -5.39
N ASN A 25 -9.47 -16.35 -4.28
CA ASN A 25 -9.96 -15.70 -3.06
C ASN A 25 -8.86 -14.93 -2.31
N GLU A 26 -7.64 -15.45 -2.26
CA GLU A 26 -6.49 -14.74 -1.70
C GLU A 26 -6.09 -13.55 -2.58
N ARG A 27 -6.22 -13.67 -3.91
CA ARG A 27 -5.99 -12.56 -4.84
C ARG A 27 -6.90 -11.39 -4.56
N GLU A 28 -8.21 -11.61 -4.41
CA GLU A 28 -9.16 -10.54 -4.08
C GLU A 28 -8.83 -9.89 -2.74
N GLU A 29 -8.44 -10.66 -1.73
CA GLU A 29 -8.04 -10.13 -0.43
C GLU A 29 -6.73 -9.31 -0.54
N ILE A 30 -5.75 -9.81 -1.29
CA ILE A 30 -4.49 -9.12 -1.54
C ILE A 30 -4.73 -7.80 -2.31
N GLU A 31 -5.59 -7.79 -3.33
CA GLU A 31 -5.95 -6.58 -4.07
C GLU A 31 -6.61 -5.53 -3.17
N ARG A 32 -7.51 -5.96 -2.27
CA ARG A 32 -8.11 -5.05 -1.28
C ARG A 32 -7.08 -4.48 -0.31
N LEU A 33 -6.10 -5.29 0.10
CA LEU A 33 -5.01 -4.84 0.97
C LEU A 33 -4.08 -3.87 0.23
N LEU A 34 -3.77 -4.14 -1.04
CA LEU A 34 -2.98 -3.25 -1.90
C LEU A 34 -3.67 -1.89 -2.08
N ALA A 35 -4.97 -1.88 -2.37
CA ALA A 35 -5.74 -0.65 -2.52
C ALA A 35 -5.77 0.21 -1.23
N GLN A 36 -5.87 -0.43 -0.06
CA GLN A 36 -5.76 0.27 1.23
C GLN A 36 -4.37 0.86 1.46
N ILE A 37 -3.32 0.13 1.10
CA ILE A 37 -1.94 0.60 1.21
C ILE A 37 -1.71 1.80 0.28
N GLU A 38 -2.17 1.74 -0.97
CA GLU A 38 -2.06 2.85 -1.91
C GLU A 38 -2.85 4.06 -1.45
N THR A 39 -4.05 3.86 -0.90
CA THR A 39 -4.85 4.95 -0.30
C THR A 39 -4.11 5.59 0.87
N ALA A 40 -3.53 4.79 1.78
CA ALA A 40 -2.76 5.29 2.91
C ALA A 40 -1.47 6.03 2.46
N LEU A 41 -0.78 5.51 1.43
CA LEU A 41 0.38 6.17 0.83
C LEU A 41 -0.01 7.52 0.20
N ASN A 42 -1.11 7.55 -0.56
CA ASN A 42 -1.61 8.78 -1.16
C ASN A 42 -2.06 9.80 -0.10
N LEU A 43 -2.67 9.36 1.01
CA LEU A 43 -3.01 10.24 2.13
C LEU A 43 -1.76 10.79 2.84
N LEU A 44 -0.70 9.98 2.98
CA LEU A 44 0.57 10.43 3.54
C LEU A 44 1.30 11.41 2.60
N GLU A 45 1.25 11.17 1.29
CA GLU A 45 1.80 12.05 0.26
C GLU A 45 1.00 13.36 0.17
N SER A 46 -0.33 13.28 0.17
CA SER A 46 -1.25 14.41 0.15
C SER A 46 -1.21 15.22 1.45
N GLY A 47 -1.04 14.57 2.61
CA GLY A 47 -0.84 15.23 3.90
C GLY A 47 0.51 15.94 4.01
N ASN A 48 1.51 15.51 3.23
CA ASN A 48 2.77 16.22 3.05
C ASN A 48 2.69 17.31 1.97
N ALA A 49 1.61 17.34 1.18
CA ALA A 49 1.35 18.27 0.09
C ALA A 49 0.20 19.25 0.37
N ALA A 50 -0.17 19.47 1.64
CA ALA A 50 -0.98 20.63 2.01
C ALA A 50 -0.08 21.89 2.10
N PRO A 51 -0.53 23.04 1.57
CA PRO A 51 0.35 24.15 1.24
C PRO A 51 0.83 24.85 2.51
N ARG A 52 2.11 25.21 2.50
CA ARG A 52 2.65 26.26 3.34
C ARG A 52 2.02 27.58 2.87
N GLU A 53 0.90 27.95 3.44
CA GLU A 53 0.41 29.33 3.44
C GLU A 53 0.65 29.92 4.83
N GLU A 54 1.81 30.57 5.01
CA GLU A 54 1.98 31.83 5.78
C GLU A 54 3.33 32.46 5.45
#